data_AF-A0A509L0W9-F1
#
_entry.id   AF-A0A509L0W9-F1
#
_cell.length_a   1.000
_cell.length_b   1.000
_cell.length_c   1.000
_cell.angle_alpha   90.00
_cell.angle_beta   90.00
_cell.angle_gamma   90.00
#
_symmetry.space_group_name_H-M   'P 1'
#
loop_
_entity.id
_entity.type
_entity.pdbx_description
1 polymer ?
#
loop_
_entity_poly.entity_id
_entity_poly.type
_entity_poly.pdbx_seq_one_letter_code
_entity_poly.pdbx_strand_id
1 'polypeptide(L)'
;MQPKIAIELIVEIVAGVYLTAVVVFLWEHPVTATLLLAVGIGLWVLKYRNKADVVVMLAAALLGTPSEMICVKYGVWTYHAPGLILGVPVWIPLIWASLFCLFRRITLSFTAIADIIWPVTTATSRKIVFGFLIGVILVYYLAVFATITRSIAMVYTVIIFIVGATLGTIGEAICMKVGFWHYHSPYFKAVGMPISLPMAWGLSAVIIGRIAKNWEA
;
A
#
# COMPACT_ATOMS: atom_id res chain seq x y z
N MET A 1 -27.63 26.36 -15.99
CA MET A 1 -26.46 25.97 -15.14
C MET A 1 -26.49 24.48 -14.79
N GLN A 2 -27.65 23.91 -14.41
CA GLN A 2 -27.83 22.48 -14.09
C GLN A 2 -27.49 21.46 -15.20
N PRO A 3 -27.81 21.66 -16.51
CA PRO A 3 -27.52 20.64 -17.52
C PRO A 3 -26.01 20.42 -17.74
N LYS A 4 -25.18 21.44 -17.49
CA LYS A 4 -23.73 21.32 -17.62
C LYS A 4 -23.14 20.38 -16.55
N ILE A 5 -23.64 20.45 -15.31
CA ILE A 5 -23.16 19.61 -14.20
C ILE A 5 -23.55 18.14 -14.43
N ALA A 6 -24.78 17.89 -14.89
CA ALA A 6 -25.22 16.54 -15.23
C ALA A 6 -24.36 15.92 -16.35
N ILE A 7 -24.07 16.70 -17.40
CA ILE A 7 -23.20 16.25 -18.50
C ILE A 7 -21.77 15.97 -17.99
N GLU A 8 -21.20 16.84 -17.15
CA GLU A 8 -19.87 16.62 -16.56
C GLU A 8 -19.86 15.31 -15.76
N LEU A 9 -20.83 15.09 -14.87
CA LEU A 9 -20.93 13.86 -14.08
C LEU A 9 -21.07 12.62 -14.96
N ILE A 10 -21.90 12.65 -16.00
CA ILE A 10 -22.02 11.54 -16.95
C ILE A 10 -20.68 11.25 -17.63
N VAL A 11 -19.94 12.28 -18.04
CA VAL A 11 -18.61 12.09 -18.63
C VAL A 11 -17.65 11.46 -17.63
N GLU A 12 -17.67 11.87 -16.37
CA GLU A 12 -16.81 11.25 -15.35
C GLU A 12 -17.22 9.78 -15.09
N ILE A 13 -18.52 9.46 -15.06
CA ILE A 13 -18.98 8.07 -14.94
C ILE A 13 -18.50 7.23 -16.13
N VAL A 14 -18.67 7.73 -17.35
CA VAL A 14 -18.20 7.06 -18.57
C VAL A 14 -16.68 6.90 -18.55
N ALA A 15 -15.93 7.90 -18.09
CA ALA A 15 -14.49 7.80 -17.93
C ALA A 15 -14.11 6.72 -16.90
N GLY A 16 -14.82 6.65 -15.77
CA GLY A 16 -14.63 5.57 -14.79
C GLY A 16 -14.84 4.18 -15.40
N VAL A 17 -15.96 3.98 -16.10
CA VAL A 17 -16.26 2.72 -16.80
C VAL A 17 -15.18 2.39 -17.84
N TYR A 18 -14.74 3.39 -18.62
CA TYR A 18 -13.67 3.25 -19.59
C TYR A 18 -12.37 2.78 -18.94
N LEU A 19 -11.90 3.45 -17.88
CA LEU A 19 -10.67 3.10 -17.18
C LEU A 19 -10.73 1.68 -16.62
N THR A 20 -11.85 1.30 -16.00
CA THR A 20 -12.07 -0.06 -15.50
C THR A 20 -12.04 -1.07 -16.63
N ALA A 21 -12.75 -0.81 -17.73
CA ALA A 21 -12.79 -1.72 -18.87
C ALA A 21 -11.40 -1.93 -19.49
N VAL A 22 -10.62 -0.86 -19.67
CA VAL A 22 -9.25 -0.95 -20.20
C VAL A 22 -8.39 -1.86 -19.33
N VAL A 23 -8.40 -1.68 -18.00
CA VAL A 23 -7.59 -2.51 -17.10
C VAL A 23 -8.12 -3.95 -17.05
N VAL A 24 -9.42 -4.15 -16.84
CA VAL A 24 -10.01 -5.49 -16.65
C VAL A 24 -9.91 -6.36 -17.91
N PHE A 25 -10.10 -5.78 -19.10
CA PHE A 25 -10.10 -6.57 -20.33
C PHE A 25 -8.74 -6.62 -21.04
N LEU A 26 -7.82 -5.69 -20.75
CA LEU A 26 -6.57 -5.57 -21.50
C LEU A 26 -5.31 -5.64 -20.62
N TRP A 27 -5.41 -6.08 -19.36
CA TRP A 27 -4.23 -6.23 -18.49
C TRP A 27 -3.19 -7.21 -19.05
N GLU A 28 -3.61 -8.24 -19.81
CA GLU A 28 -2.72 -9.18 -20.50
C GLU A 28 -1.98 -8.54 -21.70
N HIS A 29 -2.47 -7.40 -22.18
CA HIS A 29 -1.90 -6.64 -23.30
C HIS A 29 -1.40 -5.27 -22.80
N PRO A 30 -0.28 -5.22 -22.05
CA PRO A 30 0.15 -4.05 -21.28
C PRO A 30 0.44 -2.83 -22.15
N VAL A 31 0.96 -3.03 -23.37
CA VAL A 31 1.19 -1.94 -24.33
C VAL A 31 -0.13 -1.31 -24.77
N THR A 32 -1.12 -2.13 -25.13
CA THR A 32 -2.45 -1.67 -25.53
C THR A 32 -3.14 -0.93 -24.38
N ALA A 33 -3.12 -1.49 -23.17
CA ALA A 33 -3.66 -0.82 -21.98
C ALA A 33 -2.97 0.53 -21.71
N THR A 34 -1.64 0.58 -21.82
CA THR A 34 -0.86 1.82 -21.66
C THR A 34 -1.28 2.89 -22.67
N LEU A 35 -1.38 2.53 -23.96
CA LEU A 35 -1.77 3.46 -25.01
C LEU A 35 -3.18 4.00 -24.79
N LEU A 36 -4.14 3.13 -24.46
CA LEU A 36 -5.52 3.54 -24.20
C LEU A 36 -5.63 4.43 -22.96
N LEU A 37 -4.94 4.12 -21.88
CA LEU A 37 -4.92 4.99 -20.70
C LEU A 37 -4.27 6.35 -21.02
N ALA A 38 -3.19 6.37 -21.79
CA ALA A 38 -2.55 7.60 -22.24
C ALA A 38 -3.48 8.46 -23.13
N VAL A 39 -4.23 7.82 -24.03
CA VAL A 39 -5.27 8.50 -24.83
C VAL A 39 -6.34 9.08 -23.92
N GLY A 40 -6.82 8.33 -22.92
CA GLY A 40 -7.80 8.82 -21.95
C GLY A 40 -7.33 10.07 -21.20
N ILE A 41 -6.09 10.04 -20.69
CA ILE A 41 -5.44 11.20 -20.06
C ILE A 41 -5.35 12.38 -21.05
N GLY A 42 -4.88 12.12 -22.27
CA GLY A 42 -4.77 13.14 -23.31
C GLY A 42 -6.10 13.82 -23.61
N LEU A 43 -7.17 13.03 -23.78
CA LEU A 43 -8.53 13.55 -23.99
C LEU A 43 -9.00 14.40 -22.80
N TRP A 44 -8.72 13.97 -21.57
CA TRP A 44 -9.05 14.76 -20.37
C TRP A 44 -8.33 16.11 -20.34
N VAL A 45 -7.02 16.09 -20.56
CA VAL A 45 -6.19 17.30 -20.58
C VAL A 45 -6.64 18.24 -21.69
N LEU A 46 -6.97 17.72 -22.87
CA LEU A 46 -7.46 18.52 -24.00
C LEU A 46 -8.84 19.11 -23.75
N LYS A 47 -9.76 18.33 -23.16
CA LYS A 47 -11.13 18.76 -22.87
C LYS A 47 -11.16 19.85 -21.81
N TYR A 48 -10.45 19.65 -20.70
CA TYR A 48 -10.57 20.52 -19.54
C TYR A 48 -9.51 21.60 -19.42
N ARG A 49 -8.31 21.38 -19.98
CA ARG A 49 -7.17 22.31 -19.97
C ARG A 49 -6.88 22.91 -18.58
N ASN A 50 -7.12 22.13 -17.52
CA ASN A 50 -6.98 22.58 -16.14
C ASN A 50 -5.63 22.16 -15.56
N LYS A 51 -4.81 23.15 -15.17
CA LYS A 51 -3.48 22.91 -14.59
C LYS A 51 -3.54 22.11 -13.28
N ALA A 52 -4.57 22.31 -12.46
CA ALA A 52 -4.71 21.60 -11.20
C ALA A 52 -4.88 20.10 -11.42
N ASP A 53 -5.60 19.69 -12.47
CA ASP A 53 -5.77 18.27 -12.76
C ASP A 53 -4.47 17.65 -13.25
N VAL A 54 -3.73 18.35 -14.12
CA VAL A 54 -2.42 17.89 -14.59
C VAL A 54 -1.46 17.72 -13.41
N VAL A 55 -1.43 18.67 -12.47
CA VAL A 55 -0.61 18.59 -11.26
C VAL A 55 -1.02 17.38 -10.41
N VAL A 56 -2.33 17.16 -10.20
CA VAL A 56 -2.84 16.02 -9.43
C VAL A 56 -2.52 14.68 -10.12
N MET A 57 -2.68 14.60 -11.44
CA MET A 57 -2.30 13.44 -12.25
C MET A 57 -0.81 13.11 -12.09
N LEU A 58 0.05 14.11 -12.22
CA LEU A 58 1.51 13.94 -12.08
C LEU A 58 1.89 13.52 -10.67
N ALA A 59 1.34 14.18 -9.65
CA ALA A 59 1.59 13.83 -8.26
C ALA A 59 1.16 12.38 -7.96
N ALA A 60 -0.02 11.97 -8.45
CA ALA A 60 -0.52 10.61 -8.27
C ALA A 60 0.36 9.58 -8.98
N ALA A 61 0.80 9.83 -10.21
CA ALA A 61 1.70 8.93 -10.92
C ALA A 61 3.06 8.80 -10.19
N LEU A 62 3.63 9.92 -9.73
CA LEU A 62 4.94 9.96 -9.09
C LEU A 62 4.94 9.42 -7.66
N LEU A 63 3.82 9.49 -6.94
CA LEU A 63 3.73 8.98 -5.56
C LEU A 63 3.10 7.59 -5.50
N GLY A 64 2.02 7.37 -6.26
CA GLY A 64 1.30 6.09 -6.30
C GLY A 64 2.15 4.96 -6.87
N THR A 65 2.93 5.20 -7.93
CA THR A 65 3.75 4.15 -8.55
C THR A 65 4.86 3.66 -7.61
N PRO A 66 5.67 4.52 -6.96
CA PRO A 66 6.65 4.03 -5.99
C PRO A 66 6.00 3.34 -4.79
N SER A 67 4.86 3.84 -4.29
CA SER A 67 4.10 3.14 -3.25
C SER A 67 3.71 1.73 -3.67
N GLU A 68 3.23 1.57 -4.91
CA GLU A 68 2.89 0.27 -5.49
C GLU A 68 4.12 -0.65 -5.58
N MET A 69 5.26 -0.13 -6.07
CA MET A 69 6.51 -0.88 -6.17
C MET A 69 7.02 -1.33 -4.80
N ILE A 70 6.88 -0.50 -3.77
CA ILE A 70 7.21 -0.85 -2.38
C ILE A 70 6.33 -2.00 -1.91
N CYS A 71 5.01 -1.91 -2.11
CA CYS A 71 4.07 -2.97 -1.74
C CYS A 71 4.42 -4.31 -2.43
N VAL A 72 4.75 -4.30 -3.72
CA VAL A 72 5.17 -5.50 -4.44
C VAL A 72 6.52 -6.03 -3.91
N LYS A 73 7.50 -5.15 -3.70
CA LYS A 73 8.83 -5.52 -3.18
C LYS A 73 8.75 -6.20 -1.81
N TYR A 74 7.86 -5.76 -0.93
CA TYR A 74 7.65 -6.34 0.39
C TYR A 74 6.63 -7.49 0.40
N GLY A 75 6.16 -7.93 -0.76
CA GLY A 75 5.25 -9.07 -0.88
C GLY A 75 3.84 -8.82 -0.33
N VAL A 76 3.41 -7.56 -0.24
CA VAL A 76 2.03 -7.22 0.14
C VAL A 76 1.06 -7.76 -0.90
N TRP A 77 1.42 -7.68 -2.19
CA TRP A 77 0.79 -8.37 -3.31
C TRP A 77 1.78 -8.55 -4.46
N THR A 78 1.38 -9.28 -5.50
CA THR A 78 2.17 -9.46 -6.72
C THR A 78 1.29 -9.31 -7.96
N TYR A 79 1.89 -8.85 -9.06
CA TYR A 79 1.22 -8.76 -10.36
C TYR A 79 1.56 -9.97 -11.23
N HIS A 80 0.55 -10.47 -11.95
CA HIS A 80 0.70 -11.53 -12.94
C HIS A 80 0.65 -11.02 -14.39
N ALA A 81 0.54 -9.70 -14.59
CA ALA A 81 0.54 -9.11 -15.93
C ALA A 81 1.91 -9.26 -16.60
N PRO A 82 1.97 -9.38 -17.94
CA PRO A 82 3.24 -9.40 -18.65
C PRO A 82 3.89 -7.99 -18.69
N GLY A 83 5.20 -7.95 -18.96
CA GLY A 83 5.93 -6.68 -19.15
C GLY A 83 6.10 -5.84 -17.88
N LEU A 84 6.32 -6.49 -16.72
CA LEU A 84 6.52 -5.80 -15.45
C LEU A 84 7.85 -5.05 -15.40
N ILE A 85 7.85 -3.85 -14.82
CA ILE A 85 9.04 -3.08 -14.46
C ILE A 85 9.06 -2.97 -12.93
N LEU A 86 10.12 -3.45 -12.28
CA LEU A 86 10.23 -3.49 -10.81
C LEU A 86 9.01 -4.17 -10.12
N GLY A 87 8.42 -5.18 -10.78
CA GLY A 87 7.27 -5.92 -10.26
C GLY A 87 5.90 -5.29 -10.52
N VAL A 88 5.83 -4.11 -11.15
CA VAL A 88 4.56 -3.45 -11.48
C VAL A 88 4.35 -3.33 -13.00
N PRO A 89 3.10 -3.43 -13.50
CA PRO A 89 2.81 -3.22 -14.92
C PRO A 89 3.14 -1.79 -15.39
N VAL A 90 3.60 -1.66 -16.64
CA VAL A 90 3.97 -0.36 -17.25
C VAL A 90 2.85 0.68 -17.27
N TRP A 91 1.59 0.26 -17.21
CA TRP A 91 0.42 1.14 -17.22
C TRP A 91 0.04 1.67 -15.82
N ILE A 92 0.66 1.18 -14.74
CA ILE A 92 0.35 1.60 -13.36
C ILE A 92 0.47 3.12 -13.12
N PRO A 93 1.50 3.81 -13.60
CA PRO A 93 1.58 5.26 -13.45
C PRO A 93 0.37 5.99 -14.07
N LEU A 94 -0.13 5.49 -15.20
CA LEU A 94 -1.24 6.09 -15.93
C LEU A 94 -2.58 5.84 -15.25
N ILE A 95 -2.79 4.65 -14.65
CA ILE A 95 -4.01 4.41 -13.90
C ILE A 95 -4.06 5.26 -12.63
N TRP A 96 -2.93 5.44 -11.93
CA TRP A 96 -2.86 6.35 -10.77
C TRP A 96 -3.18 7.79 -11.16
N ALA A 97 -2.58 8.30 -12.23
CA ALA A 97 -2.88 9.62 -12.77
C ALA A 97 -4.39 9.77 -13.08
N SER A 98 -4.95 8.78 -13.79
CA SER A 98 -6.34 8.79 -14.23
C SER A 98 -7.32 8.75 -13.06
N LEU A 99 -7.10 7.87 -12.07
CA LEU A 99 -7.97 7.71 -10.91
C LEU A 99 -8.03 8.97 -10.06
N PHE A 100 -6.89 9.62 -9.80
CA PHE A 100 -6.88 10.84 -9.00
C PHE A 100 -7.54 12.03 -9.71
N CYS A 101 -7.37 12.13 -11.03
CA CYS A 101 -8.13 13.10 -11.81
C CYS A 101 -9.64 12.81 -11.75
N LEU A 102 -10.03 11.55 -11.95
CA LEU A 102 -11.42 11.11 -11.88
C LEU A 102 -12.04 11.48 -10.53
N PHE A 103 -11.39 11.13 -9.43
CA PHE A 103 -11.90 11.41 -8.08
C PHE A 103 -12.03 12.89 -7.82
N ARG A 104 -11.03 13.69 -8.25
CA ARG A 104 -11.11 15.14 -8.18
C ARG A 104 -12.32 15.67 -8.95
N ARG A 105 -12.55 15.20 -10.18
CA ARG A 105 -13.62 15.68 -11.05
C ARG A 105 -15.01 15.25 -10.59
N ILE A 106 -15.14 14.01 -10.12
CA ILE A 106 -16.34 13.52 -9.45
C ILE A 106 -16.62 14.36 -8.20
N THR A 107 -15.59 14.67 -7.40
CA THR A 107 -15.73 15.53 -6.21
C THR A 107 -16.27 16.90 -6.60
N LEU A 108 -15.70 17.55 -7.62
CA LEU A 108 -16.20 18.86 -8.09
C LEU A 108 -17.67 18.78 -8.54
N SER A 109 -18.02 17.73 -9.29
CA SER A 109 -19.40 17.51 -9.75
C SER A 109 -20.36 17.29 -8.59
N PHE A 110 -20.00 16.45 -7.61
CA PHE A 110 -20.81 16.22 -6.43
C PHE A 110 -20.90 17.44 -5.52
N THR A 111 -19.82 18.22 -5.36
CA THR A 111 -19.89 19.47 -4.60
C THR A 111 -20.84 20.46 -5.26
N ALA A 112 -20.83 20.58 -6.59
CA ALA A 112 -21.76 21.45 -7.31
C ALA A 112 -23.22 20.97 -7.20
N ILE A 113 -23.46 19.65 -7.24
CA ILE A 113 -24.79 19.07 -6.99
C ILE A 113 -25.23 19.33 -5.55
N ALA A 114 -24.34 19.11 -4.59
CA ALA A 114 -24.61 19.36 -3.18
C ALA A 114 -24.92 20.84 -2.92
N ASP A 115 -24.26 21.77 -3.61
CA ASP A 115 -24.55 23.21 -3.50
C ASP A 115 -25.94 23.57 -4.04
N ILE A 116 -26.46 22.79 -5.01
CA ILE A 116 -27.83 22.96 -5.53
C ILE A 116 -28.86 22.38 -4.55
N ILE A 117 -28.62 21.18 -4.02
CA ILE A 117 -29.56 20.50 -3.11
C ILE A 117 -29.55 21.15 -1.72
N TRP A 118 -28.37 21.59 -1.27
CA TRP A 118 -28.09 22.04 0.09
C TRP A 118 -27.40 23.42 0.07
N PRO A 119 -28.15 24.48 -0.29
CA PRO A 119 -27.60 25.83 -0.42
C PRO A 119 -26.97 26.32 0.89
N VAL A 120 -25.92 27.14 0.75
CA VAL A 120 -24.94 27.56 1.78
C VAL A 120 -25.56 28.08 3.10
N THR A 121 -26.82 28.52 3.10
CA THR A 121 -27.55 28.92 4.31
C THR A 121 -27.72 27.80 5.35
N THR A 122 -27.53 26.53 4.95
CA THR A 122 -27.60 25.34 5.82
C THR A 122 -26.21 24.74 6.11
N ALA A 123 -25.17 25.58 6.15
CA ALA A 123 -23.77 25.18 6.30
C ALA A 123 -23.47 24.28 7.52
N THR A 124 -24.23 24.39 8.61
CA THR A 124 -24.00 23.60 9.83
C THR A 124 -24.27 22.11 9.62
N SER A 125 -25.37 21.73 8.97
CA SER A 125 -25.67 20.32 8.70
C SER A 125 -24.69 19.72 7.70
N ARG A 126 -24.26 20.49 6.70
CA ARG A 126 -23.18 20.08 5.78
C ARG A 126 -21.87 19.80 6.53
N LYS A 127 -21.45 20.69 7.43
CA LYS A 127 -20.26 20.49 8.28
C LYS A 127 -20.36 19.24 9.16
N ILE A 128 -21.53 18.98 9.74
CA ILE A 128 -21.76 17.77 10.57
C ILE A 128 -21.62 16.49 9.73
N VAL A 129 -22.25 16.43 8.55
CA VAL A 129 -22.17 15.25 7.67
C VAL A 129 -20.75 15.00 7.18
N PHE A 130 -20.04 16.04 6.70
CA PHE A 130 -18.64 15.89 6.29
C PHE A 130 -17.73 15.55 7.48
N GLY A 131 -17.95 16.15 8.65
CA GLY A 131 -17.22 15.81 9.87
C GLY A 131 -17.41 14.35 10.27
N PHE A 132 -18.64 13.83 10.18
CA PHE A 132 -18.94 12.43 10.42
C PHE A 132 -18.24 11.51 9.40
N LEU A 133 -18.31 11.82 8.11
CA LEU A 133 -17.64 11.04 7.05
C LEU A 133 -16.11 11.02 7.24
N ILE A 134 -15.50 12.15 7.58
CA ILE A 134 -14.08 12.22 7.92
C ILE A 134 -13.78 11.33 9.12
N GLY A 135 -14.64 11.35 10.16
CA GLY A 135 -14.52 10.47 11.32
C GLY A 135 -14.54 8.99 10.93
N VAL A 136 -15.48 8.57 10.07
CA VAL A 136 -15.57 7.18 9.58
C VAL A 136 -14.32 6.78 8.80
N ILE A 137 -13.84 7.64 7.88
CA ILE A 137 -12.63 7.39 7.09
C ILE A 137 -11.41 7.26 7.99
N LEU A 138 -11.26 8.14 9.00
CA LEU A 138 -10.16 8.09 9.95
C LEU A 138 -10.18 6.80 10.79
N VAL A 139 -11.35 6.40 11.29
CA VAL A 139 -11.49 5.15 12.05
C VAL A 139 -11.12 3.95 11.18
N TYR A 140 -11.60 3.89 9.94
CA TYR A 140 -11.25 2.84 9.00
C TYR A 140 -9.74 2.81 8.71
N TYR A 141 -9.13 3.96 8.40
CA TYR A 141 -7.70 4.06 8.12
C TYR A 141 -6.86 3.63 9.32
N LEU A 142 -7.18 4.09 10.54
CA LEU A 142 -6.45 3.72 11.75
C LEU A 142 -6.58 2.22 12.05
N ALA A 143 -7.77 1.63 11.86
CA ALA A 143 -7.98 0.19 12.05
C ALA A 143 -7.17 -0.64 11.04
N VAL A 144 -7.17 -0.25 9.76
CA VAL A 144 -6.39 -0.90 8.70
C VAL A 144 -4.88 -0.73 8.96
N PHE A 145 -4.44 0.48 9.30
CA PHE A 145 -3.04 0.76 9.63
C PHE A 145 -2.56 -0.06 10.84
N ALA A 146 -3.35 -0.14 11.90
CA ALA A 146 -3.05 -0.98 13.06
C ALA A 146 -2.96 -2.47 12.68
N THR A 147 -3.83 -2.93 11.79
CA THR A 147 -3.84 -4.33 11.31
C THR A 147 -2.60 -4.62 10.47
N ILE A 148 -2.26 -3.75 9.52
CA ILE A 148 -1.06 -3.88 8.68
C ILE A 148 0.21 -3.80 9.53
N THR A 149 0.29 -2.85 10.47
CA THR A 149 1.44 -2.70 11.38
C THR A 149 1.60 -3.92 12.27
N ARG A 150 0.50 -4.50 12.77
CA ARG A 150 0.51 -5.74 13.54
C ARG A 150 1.01 -6.92 12.70
N SER A 151 0.57 -7.03 11.45
CA SER A 151 1.02 -8.06 10.51
C SER A 151 2.51 -7.94 10.19
N ILE A 152 3.01 -6.72 9.93
CA ILE A 152 4.44 -6.47 9.64
C ILE A 152 5.30 -6.67 10.90
N ALA A 153 4.84 -6.23 12.07
CA ALA A 153 5.55 -6.41 13.34
C ALA A 153 5.68 -7.90 13.71
N MET A 154 4.68 -8.73 13.40
CA MET A 154 4.79 -10.18 13.59
C MET A 154 5.84 -10.79 12.65
N VAL A 155 5.85 -10.42 11.37
CA VAL A 155 6.84 -10.95 10.40
C VAL A 155 8.27 -10.58 10.80
N TYR A 156 8.52 -9.33 11.18
CA TYR A 156 9.86 -8.88 11.58
C TYR A 156 10.34 -9.54 12.88
N THR A 157 9.43 -9.72 13.84
CA THR A 157 9.72 -10.43 15.10
C THR A 157 10.04 -11.91 14.84
N VAL A 158 9.32 -12.56 13.93
CA VAL A 158 9.56 -13.97 13.57
C VAL A 158 10.89 -14.13 12.82
N ILE A 159 11.24 -13.22 11.91
CA ILE A 159 12.54 -13.29 11.19
C ILE A 159 13.71 -13.12 12.16
N ILE A 160 13.67 -12.11 13.05
CA ILE A 160 14.72 -11.92 14.07
C ILE A 160 14.82 -13.15 14.98
N PHE A 161 13.69 -13.73 15.37
CA PHE A 161 13.66 -14.95 16.16
C PHE A 161 14.35 -16.11 15.44
N ILE A 162 14.01 -16.38 14.17
CA ILE A 162 14.58 -17.48 13.40
C ILE A 162 16.09 -17.29 13.18
N VAL A 163 16.51 -16.08 12.82
CA VAL A 163 17.93 -15.76 12.58
C VAL A 163 18.72 -15.87 13.88
N GLY A 164 18.23 -15.28 14.97
CA GLY A 164 18.85 -15.38 16.30
C GLY A 164 18.94 -16.81 16.80
N ALA A 165 17.86 -17.58 16.67
CA ALA A 165 17.81 -18.99 17.04
C ALA A 165 18.85 -19.82 16.29
N THR A 166 18.96 -19.61 14.98
CA THR A 166 19.85 -20.37 14.11
C THR A 166 21.31 -20.01 14.34
N LEU A 167 21.65 -18.72 14.30
CA LEU A 167 23.03 -18.26 14.48
C LEU A 167 23.55 -18.53 15.89
N GLY A 168 22.73 -18.31 16.92
CA GLY A 168 23.11 -18.62 18.30
C GLY A 168 23.36 -20.11 18.52
N THR A 169 22.49 -20.97 17.96
CA THR A 169 22.67 -22.44 18.06
C THR A 169 23.91 -22.92 17.30
N ILE A 170 24.20 -22.36 16.13
CA ILE A 170 25.42 -22.70 15.38
C ILE A 170 26.67 -22.25 16.14
N GLY A 171 26.67 -21.05 16.70
CA GLY A 171 27.77 -20.53 17.50
C GLY A 171 28.07 -21.44 18.69
N GLU A 172 27.05 -21.83 19.43
CA GLU A 172 27.14 -22.77 20.55
C GLU A 172 27.70 -24.13 20.13
N ALA A 173 27.21 -24.69 19.01
CA ALA A 173 27.72 -25.95 18.48
C ALA A 173 29.22 -25.88 18.11
N ILE A 174 29.68 -24.74 17.59
CA ILE A 174 31.09 -24.50 17.27
C ILE A 174 31.90 -24.40 18.57
N CYS A 175 31.47 -23.59 19.53
CA CYS A 175 32.16 -23.43 20.82
C CYS A 175 32.35 -24.77 21.54
N MET A 176 31.31 -25.61 21.54
CA MET A 176 31.40 -26.95 22.12
C MET A 176 32.35 -27.88 21.36
N LYS A 177 32.38 -27.81 20.03
CA LYS A 177 33.32 -28.61 19.21
C LYS A 177 34.78 -28.23 19.43
N VAL A 178 35.05 -26.95 19.70
CA VAL A 178 36.40 -26.44 19.99
C VAL A 178 36.77 -26.66 21.47
N GLY A 179 35.84 -27.16 22.29
CA GLY A 179 36.09 -27.51 23.69
C GLY A 179 35.99 -26.33 24.66
N PHE A 180 35.33 -25.24 24.26
CA PHE A 180 35.13 -24.10 25.17
C PHE A 180 34.23 -24.46 26.37
N TRP A 181 33.19 -25.29 26.16
CA TRP A 181 32.31 -25.80 27.23
C TRP A 181 31.48 -27.00 26.75
N HIS A 182 30.76 -27.63 27.69
CA HIS A 182 29.81 -28.72 27.43
C HIS A 182 28.55 -28.59 28.28
N TYR A 183 27.41 -29.04 27.75
CA TYR A 183 26.15 -29.12 28.50
C TYR A 183 26.00 -30.46 29.22
N HIS A 184 25.49 -30.41 30.45
CA HIS A 184 25.35 -31.58 31.32
C HIS A 184 24.10 -32.43 31.00
N SER A 185 23.08 -31.83 30.39
CA SER A 185 21.80 -32.49 30.06
C SER A 185 21.40 -32.29 28.59
N PRO A 186 22.14 -32.84 27.63
CA PRO A 186 21.85 -32.64 26.22
C PRO A 186 20.66 -33.49 25.76
N TYR A 187 19.74 -32.86 25.02
CA TYR A 187 18.66 -33.57 24.35
C TYR A 187 19.17 -34.16 23.01
N PHE A 188 19.90 -33.35 22.24
CA PHE A 188 20.56 -33.76 21.01
C PHE A 188 21.92 -34.39 21.31
N LYS A 189 21.92 -35.68 21.69
CA LYS A 189 23.14 -36.40 22.10
C LYS A 189 24.27 -36.37 21.06
N ALA A 190 23.94 -36.31 19.76
CA ALA A 190 24.93 -36.26 18.68
C ALA A 190 25.75 -34.96 18.65
N VAL A 191 25.17 -33.85 19.11
CA VAL A 191 25.84 -32.53 19.12
C VAL A 191 26.09 -32.04 20.54
N GLY A 192 25.48 -32.66 21.56
CA GLY A 192 25.62 -32.29 22.96
C GLY A 192 24.78 -31.09 23.39
N MET A 193 23.71 -30.74 22.66
CA MET A 193 22.92 -29.52 22.90
C MET A 193 21.53 -29.79 23.48
N PRO A 194 20.99 -28.91 24.34
CA PRO A 194 19.61 -28.98 24.81
C PRO A 194 18.62 -28.44 23.76
N ILE A 195 17.38 -28.93 23.78
CA ILE A 195 16.33 -28.50 22.83
C ILE A 195 15.86 -27.05 23.05
N SER A 196 16.08 -26.50 24.25
CA SER A 196 15.70 -25.13 24.60
C SER A 196 16.61 -24.06 24.01
N LEU A 197 17.80 -24.42 23.53
CA LEU A 197 18.83 -23.47 23.09
C LEU A 197 18.41 -22.57 21.92
N PRO A 198 17.84 -23.11 20.83
CA PRO A 198 17.37 -22.28 19.72
C PRO A 198 16.29 -21.29 20.15
N MET A 199 15.38 -21.71 21.03
CA MET A 199 14.34 -20.80 21.54
C MET A 199 14.93 -19.69 22.42
N ALA A 200 15.92 -20.01 23.26
CA ALA A 200 16.58 -19.04 24.12
C ALA A 200 17.30 -17.95 23.29
N TRP A 201 18.04 -18.36 22.26
CA TRP A 201 18.75 -17.44 21.37
C TRP A 201 17.80 -16.62 20.49
N GLY A 202 16.75 -17.24 19.95
CA GLY A 202 15.73 -16.54 19.16
C GLY A 202 14.98 -15.50 19.98
N LEU A 203 14.56 -15.84 21.20
CA LEU A 203 13.84 -14.91 22.08
C LEU A 203 14.75 -13.76 22.55
N SER A 204 16.02 -14.06 22.86
CA SER A 204 17.00 -13.05 23.24
C SER A 204 17.25 -12.05 22.12
N ALA A 205 17.39 -12.52 20.87
CA ALA A 205 17.53 -11.66 19.70
C ALA A 205 16.31 -10.74 19.50
N VAL A 206 15.10 -11.27 19.73
CA VAL A 206 13.87 -10.46 19.67
C VAL A 206 13.84 -9.39 20.76
N ILE A 207 14.19 -9.74 22.00
CA ILE A 207 14.19 -8.80 23.13
C ILE A 207 15.22 -7.69 22.91
N ILE A 208 16.46 -8.06 22.54
CA ILE A 208 17.54 -7.11 22.26
C ILE A 208 17.18 -6.20 21.07
N GLY A 209 16.63 -6.77 19.99
CA GLY A 209 16.18 -6.00 18.83
C GLY A 209 15.10 -4.98 19.18
N ARG A 210 14.20 -5.30 20.12
CA ARG A 210 13.18 -4.36 20.62
C ARG A 210 13.78 -3.26 21.50
N ILE A 211 14.74 -3.60 22.37
CA ILE A 211 15.42 -2.63 23.22
C ILE A 211 16.22 -1.64 22.38
N ALA A 212 17.00 -2.13 21.42
CA ALA A 212 17.79 -1.29 20.50
C ALA A 212 16.90 -0.29 19.74
N LYS A 213 15.77 -0.76 19.20
CA LYS A 213 14.81 0.10 18.51
C LYS A 213 14.25 1.23 19.39
N ASN A 214 14.03 0.97 20.68
CA ASN A 214 13.49 1.96 21.63
C ASN A 214 14.55 2.97 22.10
N TRP A 215 15.84 2.68 21.92
CA TRP A 215 16.93 3.61 22.24
C TRP A 215 17.30 4.53 21.07
N GLU A 216 16.92 4.14 19.85
CA GLU A 216 17.14 4.92 18.62
C GLU A 216 15.93 5.77 18.18
N ALA A 217 14.81 5.70 18.92
CA ALA A 217 13.56 6.44 18.68
C ALA A 217 13.41 7.60 19.68
#